data_AF-A0A4D4MTN2-F1
#
_entry.id   AF-A0A4D4MTN2-F1
#
_cell.length_a   1.000
_cell.length_b   1.000
_cell.length_c   1.000
_cell.angle_alpha   90.00
_cell.angle_beta   90.00
_cell.angle_gamma   90.00
#
_symmetry.space_group_name_H-M   'P 1'
#
loop_
_entity.id
_entity.type
_entity.pdbx_description
1 polymer ?
#
loop_
_entity_poly.entity_id
_entity_poly.type
_entity_poly.pdbx_seq_one_letter_code
_entity_poly.pdbx_strand_id
1 'polypeptide(L)'
;MADEAAYGTASDQDLLSRHVAGDPEAFGELVRRHRDRLWAVALRTLGDREEAADAVQDALVSAYRAAHTFRGQSAVTTWLHRITVNACLDRARKAASRKTSPSTTPNAWNNSWSRTSPHPPPPSATICIAS
;
A
#
# COMPACT_ATOMS: atom_id res chain seq x y z
N MET A 1 -23.94 4.08 18.14
CA MET A 1 -23.05 5.18 17.72
C MET A 1 -22.10 5.59 18.85
N ALA A 2 -21.41 4.63 19.49
CA ALA A 2 -20.44 4.90 20.56
C ALA A 2 -18.99 4.57 20.16
N ASP A 3 -18.79 3.97 18.98
CA ASP A 3 -17.48 3.44 18.54
C ASP A 3 -16.72 4.41 17.62
N GLU A 4 -17.41 5.32 16.92
CA GLU A 4 -16.81 6.27 15.98
C GLU A 4 -15.83 7.25 16.66
N ALA A 5 -16.13 7.65 17.90
CA ALA A 5 -15.26 8.51 18.71
C ALA A 5 -14.00 7.79 19.21
N ALA A 6 -14.04 6.46 19.35
CA ALA A 6 -12.92 5.68 19.89
C ALA A 6 -11.80 5.51 18.85
N TYR A 7 -12.14 5.40 17.56
CA TYR A 7 -11.12 5.28 16.52
C TYR A 7 -10.45 6.61 16.20
N GLY A 8 -11.16 7.74 16.29
CA GLY A 8 -10.66 9.09 15.96
C GLY A 8 -9.35 9.51 16.65
N THR A 9 -9.07 8.97 17.86
CA THR A 9 -7.85 9.24 18.64
C THR A 9 -6.81 8.10 18.57
N ALA A 10 -7.21 6.93 18.10
CA ALA A 10 -6.32 5.78 17.98
C ALA A 10 -5.21 6.05 16.96
N SER A 11 -3.99 5.59 17.25
CA SER A 11 -2.89 5.69 16.30
C SER A 11 -3.12 4.77 15.10
N ASP A 12 -2.51 5.10 13.95
CA ASP A 12 -2.62 4.27 12.74
C ASP A 12 -2.21 2.80 13.00
N GLN A 13 -1.22 2.59 13.87
CA GLN A 13 -0.74 1.26 14.25
C GLN A 13 -1.75 0.51 15.12
N ASP A 14 -2.44 1.21 16.02
CA ASP A 14 -3.49 0.62 16.85
C ASP A 14 -4.68 0.18 15.99
N LEU A 15 -5.10 1.04 15.06
CA LEU A 15 -6.15 0.71 14.07
C LEU A 15 -5.79 -0.53 13.26
N LEU A 16 -4.56 -0.62 12.77
CA LEU A 16 -4.12 -1.79 12.00
C LEU A 16 -4.05 -3.06 12.88
N SER A 17 -3.66 -2.93 14.15
CA SER A 17 -3.60 -4.05 15.09
C SER A 17 -4.99 -4.57 15.44
N ARG A 18 -5.97 -3.68 15.67
CA ARG A 18 -7.38 -4.05 15.87
C ARG A 18 -7.96 -4.73 14.64
N HIS A 19 -7.63 -4.22 13.46
CA HIS A 19 -8.05 -4.86 12.21
C HIS A 19 -7.54 -6.30 12.09
N VAL A 20 -6.27 -6.55 12.41
CA VAL A 20 -5.70 -7.90 12.44
C VAL A 20 -6.36 -8.77 13.53
N ALA A 21 -6.81 -8.17 14.64
CA ALA A 21 -7.58 -8.85 15.68
C ALA A 21 -9.04 -9.18 15.27
N GLY A 22 -9.48 -8.76 14.08
CA GLY A 22 -10.80 -9.09 13.54
C GLY A 22 -11.81 -7.94 13.56
N ASP A 23 -11.38 -6.73 13.91
CA ASP A 23 -12.22 -5.53 13.86
C ASP A 23 -12.38 -5.02 12.40
N PRO A 24 -13.59 -5.10 11.82
CA PRO A 24 -13.81 -4.67 10.44
C PRO A 24 -13.84 -3.14 10.28
N GLU A 25 -14.11 -2.37 11.33
CA GLU A 25 -14.26 -0.92 11.25
C GLU A 25 -12.92 -0.20 11.35
N ALA A 26 -11.96 -0.76 12.09
CA ALA A 26 -10.65 -0.14 12.31
C ALA A 26 -9.87 0.13 11.01
N PHE A 27 -9.93 -0.78 10.03
CA PHE A 27 -9.31 -0.54 8.72
C PHE A 27 -10.02 0.57 7.95
N GLY A 28 -11.36 0.66 8.05
CA GLY A 28 -12.15 1.71 7.44
C GLY A 28 -11.71 3.11 7.89
N GLU A 29 -11.49 3.29 9.19
CA GLU A 29 -10.98 4.55 9.74
C GLU A 29 -9.56 4.86 9.23
N LEU A 30 -8.66 3.86 9.22
CA LEU A 30 -7.31 4.04 8.71
C LEU A 30 -7.34 4.50 7.24
N VAL A 31 -8.16 3.85 6.41
CA VAL A 31 -8.33 4.23 5.00
C VAL A 31 -8.88 5.64 4.89
N ARG A 32 -9.92 5.98 5.66
CA ARG A 32 -10.54 7.31 5.63
C ARG A 32 -9.51 8.42 5.86
N ARG A 33 -8.57 8.23 6.79
CA ARG A 33 -7.49 9.21 7.07
C ARG A 33 -6.47 9.36 5.97
N HIS A 34 -6.08 8.25 5.34
CA HIS A 34 -4.96 8.23 4.39
C HIS A 34 -5.39 8.32 2.93
N ARG A 35 -6.69 8.16 2.63
CA ARG A 35 -7.24 8.10 1.27
C ARG A 35 -6.80 9.28 0.40
N ASP A 36 -6.90 10.50 0.90
CA ASP A 36 -6.56 11.70 0.12
C ASP A 36 -5.06 11.74 -0.23
N ARG A 37 -4.21 11.31 0.70
CA ARG A 37 -2.76 11.19 0.46
C ARG A 37 -2.44 10.10 -0.56
N LEU A 38 -3.09 8.94 -0.46
CA LEU A 38 -2.91 7.85 -1.42
C LEU A 38 -3.38 8.25 -2.81
N TRP A 39 -4.50 8.95 -2.89
CA TRP A 39 -5.04 9.51 -4.12
C TRP A 39 -4.07 10.51 -4.77
N ALA A 40 -3.52 11.45 -4.00
CA ALA A 40 -2.55 12.41 -4.51
C ALA A 40 -1.28 11.73 -5.05
N VAL A 41 -0.80 10.68 -4.38
CA VAL A 41 0.36 9.88 -4.84
C VAL A 41 0.03 9.16 -6.15
N ALA A 42 -1.13 8.51 -6.25
CA ALA A 42 -1.55 7.78 -7.44
C ALA A 42 -1.72 8.71 -8.65
N LEU A 43 -2.41 9.85 -8.47
CA LEU A 43 -2.56 10.86 -9.52
C LEU A 43 -1.23 11.40 -10.02
N ARG A 44 -0.30 11.71 -9.10
CA ARG A 44 1.02 12.20 -9.50
C ARG A 44 1.85 11.15 -10.24
N THR A 45 1.62 9.87 -9.95
CA THR A 45 2.37 8.76 -10.56
C THR A 45 1.81 8.39 -11.93
N LEU A 46 0.48 8.37 -12.10
CA LEU A 46 -0.18 7.89 -13.31
C LEU A 46 -0.63 9.00 -14.27
N GLY A 47 -0.90 10.21 -13.77
CA GLY A 47 -1.34 11.35 -14.57
C GLY A 47 -2.77 11.24 -15.14
N ASP A 48 -3.44 10.11 -14.94
CA ASP A 48 -4.81 9.84 -15.35
C ASP A 48 -5.69 9.52 -14.13
N ARG A 49 -6.91 10.07 -14.10
CA ARG A 49 -7.81 9.94 -12.95
C ARG A 49 -8.42 8.56 -12.82
N GLU A 50 -8.77 7.91 -13.92
CA GLU A 50 -9.40 6.59 -13.92
C GLU A 50 -8.36 5.54 -13.51
N GLU A 51 -7.19 5.55 -14.13
CA GLU A 51 -6.09 4.64 -13.77
C GLU A 51 -5.63 4.86 -12.32
N ALA A 52 -5.68 6.10 -11.81
CA ALA A 52 -5.40 6.39 -10.40
C ALA A 52 -6.45 5.84 -9.44
N ALA A 53 -7.75 5.93 -9.77
CA ALA A 53 -8.83 5.38 -8.94
C ALA A 53 -8.70 3.87 -8.80
N ASP A 54 -8.46 3.24 -9.92
CA ASP A 54 -8.18 1.82 -10.04
C ASP A 54 -6.92 1.41 -9.24
N ALA A 55 -5.83 2.15 -9.37
CA ALA A 55 -4.59 1.86 -8.64
C ALA A 55 -4.76 2.03 -7.11
N VAL A 56 -5.50 3.05 -6.67
CA VAL A 56 -5.81 3.24 -5.25
C VAL A 56 -6.68 2.09 -4.74
N GLN A 57 -7.67 1.66 -5.50
CA GLN A 57 -8.50 0.52 -5.12
C GLN A 57 -7.66 -0.77 -4.98
N ASP A 58 -6.83 -1.08 -5.97
CA ASP A 58 -5.91 -2.22 -5.94
C ASP A 58 -4.96 -2.15 -4.73
N ALA A 59 -4.45 -0.96 -4.43
CA ALA A 59 -3.61 -0.71 -3.27
C ALA A 59 -4.34 -0.96 -1.95
N LEU A 60 -5.58 -0.49 -1.81
CA LEU A 60 -6.39 -0.69 -0.60
C LEU A 60 -6.73 -2.17 -0.38
N VAL A 61 -7.09 -2.90 -1.44
CA VAL A 61 -7.33 -4.36 -1.37
C VAL A 61 -6.04 -5.10 -0.98
N SER A 62 -4.91 -4.69 -1.55
CA SER A 62 -3.60 -5.26 -1.22
C SER A 62 -3.20 -4.98 0.24
N ALA A 63 -3.45 -3.75 0.72
CA ALA A 63 -3.20 -3.36 2.11
C ALA A 63 -4.07 -4.16 3.07
N TYR A 64 -5.37 -4.30 2.79
CA TYR A 64 -6.29 -5.12 3.59
C TYR A 64 -5.76 -6.54 3.75
N ARG A 65 -5.38 -7.18 2.64
CA ARG A 65 -4.84 -8.55 2.65
C ARG A 65 -3.49 -8.64 3.35
N ALA A 66 -2.64 -7.63 3.21
CA ALA A 66 -1.29 -7.61 3.77
C ALA A 66 -1.21 -7.08 5.20
N ALA A 67 -2.33 -6.63 5.82
CA ALA A 67 -2.31 -6.02 7.15
C ALA A 67 -1.65 -6.91 8.21
N HIS A 68 -1.90 -8.23 8.16
CA HIS A 68 -1.29 -9.22 9.06
C HIS A 68 0.25 -9.34 8.92
N THR A 69 0.82 -8.86 7.82
CA THR A 69 2.28 -8.88 7.59
C THR A 69 2.99 -7.68 8.22
N PHE A 70 2.24 -6.66 8.63
CA PHE A 70 2.81 -5.46 9.23
C PHE A 70 3.37 -5.75 10.62
N ARG A 71 4.67 -5.49 10.80
CA ARG A 71 5.42 -5.78 12.05
C ARG A 71 5.73 -4.54 12.90
N GLY A 72 5.21 -3.37 12.56
CA GLY A 72 5.47 -2.12 13.30
C GLY A 72 6.90 -1.58 13.18
N GLN A 73 7.72 -2.08 12.25
CA GLN A 73 9.11 -1.64 12.05
C GLN A 73 9.23 -0.34 11.24
N SER A 74 8.11 0.17 10.72
CA SER A 74 8.02 1.43 9.97
C SER A 74 6.67 2.07 10.23
N ALA A 75 6.54 3.38 9.98
CA ALA A 75 5.24 4.04 10.04
C ALA A 75 4.23 3.40 9.06
N VAL A 76 2.97 3.31 9.47
CA VAL A 76 1.88 2.78 8.63
C VAL A 76 1.74 3.58 7.33
N THR A 77 1.94 4.90 7.40
CA THR A 77 1.98 5.79 6.23
C THR A 77 3.04 5.39 5.21
N THR A 78 4.25 5.02 5.66
CA THR A 78 5.33 4.54 4.79
C THR A 78 4.96 3.21 4.14
N TRP A 79 4.36 2.30 4.90
CA TRP A 79 3.92 1.01 4.39
C TRP A 79 2.80 1.16 3.35
N LEU A 80 1.78 1.97 3.63
CA LEU A 80 0.70 2.28 2.68
C LEU A 80 1.23 2.97 1.41
N HIS A 81 2.13 3.94 1.56
CA HIS A 81 2.76 4.60 0.41
C HIS A 81 3.47 3.60 -0.51
N ARG A 82 4.23 2.65 0.04
CA ARG A 82 4.89 1.61 -0.75
C ARG A 82 3.90 0.73 -1.51
N ILE A 83 2.80 0.32 -0.87
CA ILE A 83 1.75 -0.47 -1.52
C ILE A 83 1.12 0.32 -2.67
N THR A 84 0.80 1.59 -2.46
CA THR A 84 0.20 2.46 -3.49
C THR A 84 1.13 2.68 -4.67
N VAL A 85 2.41 2.98 -4.43
CA VAL A 85 3.39 3.13 -5.52
C VAL A 85 3.53 1.83 -6.31
N ASN A 86 3.59 0.68 -5.64
CA ASN A 86 3.66 -0.61 -6.33
C ASN A 86 2.42 -0.84 -7.21
N ALA A 87 1.22 -0.57 -6.71
CA ALA A 87 -0.02 -0.69 -7.49
C ALA A 87 0.00 0.24 -8.73
N CYS A 88 0.50 1.46 -8.59
CA CYS A 88 0.64 2.40 -9.71
C CYS A 88 1.62 1.88 -10.77
N LEU A 89 2.78 1.37 -10.35
CA LEU A 89 3.78 0.82 -11.26
C LEU A 89 3.24 -0.42 -12.00
N ASP A 90 2.50 -1.29 -11.32
CA ASP A 90 1.85 -2.45 -11.94
C ASP A 90 0.85 -2.03 -13.02
N ARG A 91 0.08 -0.97 -12.76
CA ARG A 91 -0.86 -0.38 -13.71
C ARG A 91 -0.17 0.24 -14.91
N ALA A 92 0.86 1.05 -14.69
CA ALA A 92 1.65 1.65 -15.75
C ALA A 92 2.26 0.58 -16.69
N ARG A 93 2.76 -0.53 -16.12
CA ARG A 93 3.27 -1.67 -16.90
C ARG A 93 2.17 -2.33 -17.77
N LYS A 94 0.98 -2.55 -17.22
CA LYS A 94 -0.18 -3.10 -17.96
C LYS A 94 -0.66 -2.16 -19.08
N ALA A 95 -0.65 -0.85 -18.83
CA ALA A 95 -1.03 0.16 -19.83
C ALA A 95 -0.02 0.21 -20.98
N ALA A 96 1.29 0.12 -20.69
CA ALA A 96 2.33 0.03 -21.70
C ALA A 96 2.17 -1.22 -22.58
N SER A 97 1.90 -2.38 -21.96
CA SER A 97 1.65 -3.62 -22.70
C SER A 97 0.39 -3.61 -23.56
N ARG A 98 -0.65 -2.83 -23.21
CA ARG A 98 -1.86 -2.67 -24.06
C ARG A 98 -1.58 -1.90 -25.34
N LYS A 99 -0.64 -0.94 -25.31
CA LYS A 99 -0.24 -0.16 -26.49
C LYS A 99 0.64 -0.96 -27.46
N THR A 100 1.09 -2.14 -27.06
CA THR A 100 1.96 -3.02 -27.86
C THR A 100 1.42 -4.45 -27.79
N SER A 101 0.59 -4.87 -28.75
CA SER A 101 0.21 -6.28 -28.89
C SER A 101 0.68 -6.84 -30.23
N PRO A 102 1.01 -8.14 -30.35
CA PRO A 102 1.16 -9.17 -29.31
C PRO A 102 2.48 -9.98 -29.42
N SER A 103 3.04 -10.47 -28.30
CA SER A 103 3.87 -11.70 -28.28
C SER A 103 4.27 -12.11 -26.85
N THR A 104 3.77 -13.28 -26.43
CA THR A 104 4.56 -14.35 -25.79
C THR A 104 4.98 -14.24 -24.31
N THR A 105 4.22 -14.99 -23.49
CA THR A 105 4.59 -15.88 -22.34
C THR A 105 3.97 -15.49 -21.00
N PRO A 106 3.20 -16.38 -20.35
CA PRO A 106 2.74 -16.19 -18.99
C PRO A 106 3.90 -16.44 -18.01
N ASN A 107 4.59 -15.39 -17.59
CA ASN A 107 5.40 -15.41 -16.37
C ASN A 107 4.43 -15.44 -15.18
N ALA A 108 4.40 -16.59 -14.52
CA ALA A 108 3.77 -16.80 -13.23
C ALA A 108 4.35 -15.82 -12.20
N TRP A 109 3.51 -14.86 -11.78
CA TRP A 109 3.47 -14.28 -10.44
C TRP A 109 4.79 -14.39 -9.64
N ASN A 110 5.70 -13.44 -9.81
CA ASN A 110 6.85 -13.27 -8.92
C ASN A 110 6.41 -12.49 -7.66
N ASN A 111 5.60 -13.15 -6.83
CA ASN A 111 5.47 -12.81 -5.43
C ASN A 111 6.66 -13.43 -4.66
N SER A 112 7.81 -12.75 -4.72
CA SER A 112 8.97 -13.02 -3.84
C SER A 112 8.89 -12.30 -2.49
N TRP A 113 7.67 -11.98 -2.03
CA TRP A 113 7.46 -11.65 -0.62
C TRP A 113 7.22 -12.94 0.16
N SER A 114 8.27 -13.77 0.29
CA SER A 114 8.55 -14.74 1.39
C SER A 114 9.43 -15.92 0.93
N ARG A 115 10.76 -15.86 1.13
CA ARG A 115 11.58 -17.05 1.49
C ARG A 115 12.99 -16.65 2.01
N THR A 116 13.15 -16.64 3.34
CA THR A 116 14.35 -17.04 4.14
C THR A 116 15.77 -16.61 3.73
N SER A 117 16.42 -15.76 4.56
CA SER A 117 17.59 -16.12 5.40
C SER A 117 18.16 -14.93 6.21
N PRO A 118 18.78 -15.18 7.38
CA PRO A 118 19.23 -14.16 8.33
C PRO A 118 20.65 -13.66 8.00
N HIS A 119 20.85 -12.35 7.87
CA HIS A 119 22.16 -11.73 7.99
C HIS A 119 22.01 -10.32 8.60
N PRO A 120 22.95 -9.86 9.44
CA PRO A 120 22.87 -8.57 10.10
C PRO A 120 23.15 -7.40 9.13
N PRO A 121 22.66 -6.17 9.43
CA PRO A 121 22.62 -5.05 8.47
C PRO A 121 23.98 -4.35 8.31
N PRO A 122 24.30 -3.78 7.12
CA PRO A 122 25.34 -2.76 7.00
C PRO A 122 24.81 -1.35 7.34
N PRO A 123 25.62 -0.45 7.91
CA PRO A 123 25.21 0.90 8.31
C PRO A 123 25.14 1.88 7.13
N SER A 124 24.24 2.86 7.28
CA SER A 124 24.16 4.15 6.58
C SER A 124 23.85 4.16 5.09
N ALA A 125 22.60 4.46 4.76
CA ALA A 125 22.29 5.30 3.59
C ALA A 125 21.10 6.21 3.93
N THR A 126 21.45 7.43 4.33
CA THR A 126 20.61 8.63 4.32
C THR A 126 19.82 8.72 3.02
N ILE A 127 18.49 8.57 3.09
CA ILE A 127 17.59 9.16 2.09
C ILE A 127 17.14 10.51 2.65
N CYS A 128 17.81 11.56 2.18
CA CYS A 128 17.35 12.92 2.26
C CYS A 128 16.03 13.02 1.49
N ILE A 129 14.94 13.28 2.21
CA ILE A 129 13.76 13.93 1.66
C ILE A 129 13.87 15.41 2.03
N ALA A 130 14.24 16.23 1.03
CA ALA A 130 13.86 17.65 0.98
C ALA A 130 12.31 17.74 1.04
N SER A 131 11.65 18.67 1.71
CA SER A 131 12.02 19.99 2.23
C SER A 131 11.26 20.28 3.54
#